data_AF-A0A943FQ20-F1
#
_entry.id   AF-A0A943FQ20-F1
#
_cell.length_a   1.000
_cell.length_b   1.000
_cell.length_c   1.000
_cell.angle_alpha   90.00
_cell.angle_beta   90.00
_cell.angle_gamma   90.00
#
_symmetry.space_group_name_H-M   'P 1'
#
loop_
_entity.id
_entity.type
_entity.pdbx_description
1 polymer ?
#
loop_
_entity_poly.entity_id
_entity_poly.type
_entity_poly.pdbx_seq_one_letter_code
_entity_poly.pdbx_strand_id
1 'polypeptide(L)'
;MSISFSCIINLSAVLWADRPCEGFDTSREAFCGHLRRAVHAPGGKNGACTGSVAHGWAPVGAMQFTLTLAPGASQTLLLGLGMGFRDSCQDLLGFVHMIPQWARERILDIAATQFPDGSAYHQYQPLTKKGNLAVGSGFNDDPLWLIAGTDAYLRETGDWTILDEPTFGEGKNSWLTGTAAWTFVSISQAILGVQPTLEGLAIDPCIPAGWAGYTIKRRYRGAVYRITVENPHHVEKGIISLTVNGTPVTGNVLPPAAPGTEVQVRVVMG
;
A
#
# COMPACT_ATOMS: atom_id res chain seq x y z
N MET A 1 37.14 -16.11 13.91
CA MET A 1 36.49 -14.93 14.52
C MET A 1 35.01 -15.25 14.61
N SER A 2 34.39 -15.08 15.77
CA SER A 2 32.94 -15.27 15.94
C SER A 2 32.27 -13.89 15.94
N ILE A 3 31.29 -13.71 15.06
CA ILE A 3 30.53 -12.46 14.93
C ILE A 3 29.09 -12.81 15.28
N SER A 4 28.55 -12.14 16.30
CA SER A 4 27.12 -12.19 16.65
C SER A 4 26.48 -10.90 16.19
N PHE A 5 25.36 -11.00 15.47
CA PHE A 5 24.59 -9.83 15.07
C PHE A 5 23.09 -10.14 15.14
N SER A 6 22.30 -9.09 15.37
CA SER A 6 20.85 -9.16 15.40
C SER A 6 20.29 -8.32 14.26
N CYS A 7 19.46 -8.92 13.41
CA CYS A 7 18.73 -8.18 12.37
C CYS A 7 17.42 -7.66 12.98
N ILE A 8 17.15 -6.36 12.83
CA ILE A 8 15.92 -5.72 13.33
C ILE A 8 15.12 -5.25 12.13
N ILE A 9 13.88 -5.71 12.03
CA ILE A 9 12.95 -5.24 11.02
C ILE A 9 11.66 -4.82 11.71
N ASN A 10 11.24 -3.58 11.46
CA ASN A 10 10.16 -2.91 12.17
C ASN A 10 8.91 -2.97 11.28
N LEU A 11 8.24 -4.13 11.19
CA LEU A 11 7.18 -4.35 10.19
C LEU A 11 6.10 -5.37 10.62
N SER A 12 4.91 -5.17 10.05
CA SER A 12 3.72 -6.01 10.06
C SER A 12 3.85 -7.26 9.17
N ALA A 13 4.99 -7.95 9.20
CA ALA A 13 5.31 -9.05 8.28
C ALA A 13 5.95 -10.25 9.00
N VAL A 14 5.78 -11.46 8.42
CA VAL A 14 6.51 -12.65 8.87
C VAL A 14 8.01 -12.46 8.61
N LEU A 15 8.86 -12.82 9.56
CA LEU A 15 10.31 -12.90 9.35
C LEU A 15 10.72 -14.39 9.36
N TRP A 16 11.53 -14.82 8.40
CA TRP A 16 12.06 -16.18 8.34
C TRP A 16 13.54 -16.19 7.94
N ALA A 17 14.23 -17.29 8.25
CA ALA A 17 15.61 -17.53 7.85
C ALA A 17 15.81 -18.96 7.35
N ASP A 18 16.82 -19.18 6.50
CA ASP A 18 17.18 -20.51 5.95
C ASP A 18 17.67 -21.52 7.00
N ARG A 19 17.84 -21.07 8.26
CA ARG A 19 18.27 -21.88 9.39
C ARG A 19 17.63 -21.39 10.69
N PRO A 20 17.57 -22.23 11.74
CA PRO A 20 17.11 -21.80 13.05
C PRO A 20 17.93 -20.61 13.60
N CYS A 21 17.25 -19.65 14.21
CA CYS A 21 17.88 -18.58 14.98
C CYS A 21 18.16 -19.05 16.42
N GLU A 22 19.21 -18.51 17.04
CA GLU A 22 19.58 -18.80 18.44
C GLU A 22 18.70 -18.06 19.45
N GLY A 23 18.10 -16.95 19.02
CA GLY A 23 17.20 -16.14 19.82
C GLY A 23 16.37 -15.22 18.92
N PHE A 24 15.26 -14.74 19.46
CA PHE A 24 14.39 -13.80 18.77
C PHE A 24 13.76 -12.82 19.77
N ASP A 25 13.27 -11.69 19.27
CA ASP A 25 12.39 -10.80 20.03
C ASP A 25 11.29 -10.28 19.12
N THR A 26 10.09 -10.19 19.68
CA THR A 26 8.94 -9.57 18.98
C THR A 26 8.45 -8.27 19.63
N SER A 27 8.94 -7.95 20.83
CA SER A 27 8.69 -6.66 21.49
C SER A 27 9.80 -5.66 21.17
N ARG A 28 9.43 -4.50 20.59
CA ARG A 28 10.39 -3.40 20.37
C ARG A 28 11.02 -2.95 21.67
N GLU A 29 10.26 -2.94 22.75
CA GLU A 29 10.73 -2.51 24.06
C GLU A 29 11.71 -3.52 24.67
N ALA A 30 11.41 -4.82 24.57
CA ALA A 30 12.33 -5.86 25.03
C ALA A 30 13.67 -5.83 24.27
N PHE A 31 13.60 -5.57 22.97
CA PHE A 31 14.78 -5.55 22.11
C PHE A 31 15.59 -4.24 22.18
N CYS A 32 14.93 -3.09 21.99
CA CYS A 32 15.58 -1.77 21.95
C CYS A 32 15.75 -1.14 23.34
N GLY A 33 14.92 -1.51 24.32
CA GLY A 33 14.71 -0.78 25.56
C GLY A 33 13.66 0.34 25.41
N HIS A 34 13.00 0.69 26.52
CA HIS A 34 11.96 1.72 26.55
C HIS A 34 12.47 3.06 25.96
N LEU A 35 11.74 3.61 24.99
CA LEU A 35 12.02 4.89 24.32
C LEU A 35 13.39 5.02 23.62
N ARG A 36 14.14 3.93 23.43
CA ARG A 36 15.42 3.97 22.71
C ARG A 36 15.23 3.88 21.19
N ARG A 37 16.15 4.51 20.44
CA ARG A 37 16.20 4.40 18.96
C ARG A 37 16.83 3.07 18.57
N ALA A 38 16.36 2.48 17.46
CA ALA A 38 16.85 1.18 16.96
C ALA A 38 18.37 1.16 16.70
N VAL A 39 18.95 2.31 16.35
CA VAL A 39 20.38 2.50 16.08
C VAL A 39 21.26 2.33 17.34
N HIS A 40 20.67 2.34 18.53
CA HIS A 40 21.36 2.16 19.82
C HIS A 40 20.83 0.95 20.59
N ALA A 41 20.11 0.04 19.93
CA ALA A 41 19.61 -1.17 20.57
C ALA A 41 20.79 -2.10 20.85
N PRO A 42 21.10 -2.42 22.13
CA PRO A 42 22.23 -3.28 22.47
C PRO A 42 21.98 -4.77 22.14
N GLY A 43 20.98 -5.10 21.33
CA GLY A 43 20.57 -6.47 21.05
C GLY A 43 20.00 -7.15 22.30
N GLY A 44 18.96 -6.58 22.91
CA GLY A 44 18.38 -7.12 24.16
C GLY A 44 19.29 -6.94 25.39
N LYS A 45 19.02 -7.71 26.46
CA LYS A 45 19.86 -7.72 27.67
C LYS A 45 21.16 -8.49 27.35
N ASN A 46 22.32 -7.87 27.60
CA ASN A 46 23.65 -8.50 27.43
C ASN A 46 24.02 -8.93 25.99
N GLY A 47 23.46 -8.32 24.95
CA GLY A 47 23.81 -8.63 23.57
C GLY A 47 23.14 -9.89 22.99
N ALA A 48 22.13 -10.42 23.68
CA ALA A 48 21.28 -11.51 23.20
C ALA A 48 19.80 -11.11 23.18
N CYS A 49 19.09 -11.60 22.16
CA CYS A 49 17.63 -11.51 22.11
C CYS A 49 17.02 -12.21 23.34
N THR A 50 15.93 -11.67 23.86
CA THR A 50 15.33 -12.11 25.14
C THR A 50 14.30 -13.22 24.99
N GLY A 51 13.91 -13.58 23.75
CA GLY A 51 12.82 -14.53 23.49
C GLY A 51 11.43 -13.92 23.64
N SER A 52 11.30 -12.59 23.57
CA SER A 52 10.03 -11.91 23.84
C SER A 52 8.96 -12.25 22.80
N VAL A 53 7.74 -12.48 23.30
CA VAL A 53 6.51 -12.64 22.51
C VAL A 53 5.58 -11.47 22.80
N ALA A 54 5.31 -10.65 21.78
CA ALA A 54 4.40 -9.51 21.83
C ALA A 54 3.22 -9.75 20.89
N HIS A 55 2.04 -9.35 21.34
CA HIS A 55 0.83 -9.32 20.55
C HIS A 55 0.40 -7.84 20.40
N GLY A 56 0.45 -7.30 19.19
CA GLY A 56 0.11 -5.90 18.91
C GLY A 56 1.22 -4.88 19.26
N TRP A 57 0.80 -3.64 19.57
CA TRP A 57 1.58 -2.45 20.01
C TRP A 57 3.10 -2.44 19.76
N ALA A 58 3.53 -1.76 18.69
CA ALA A 58 4.94 -1.59 18.30
C ALA A 58 5.76 -2.91 18.29
N PRO A 59 5.34 -3.93 17.52
CA PRO A 59 6.11 -5.17 17.40
C PRO A 59 7.36 -4.95 16.56
N VAL A 60 8.38 -5.80 16.76
CA VAL A 60 9.56 -5.92 15.88
C VAL A 60 9.70 -7.36 15.44
N GLY A 61 10.41 -7.62 14.34
CA GLY A 61 10.97 -8.93 14.04
C GLY A 61 12.47 -8.87 14.28
N ALA A 62 12.95 -9.43 15.39
CA ALA A 62 14.37 -9.56 15.67
C ALA A 62 14.79 -11.04 15.71
N MET A 63 15.86 -11.39 15.00
CA MET A 63 16.48 -12.72 15.01
C MET A 63 17.97 -12.60 15.28
N GLN A 64 18.49 -13.51 16.11
CA GLN A 64 19.90 -13.60 16.47
C GLN A 64 20.56 -14.83 15.84
N PHE A 65 21.75 -14.62 15.27
CA PHE A 65 22.59 -15.66 14.71
C PHE A 65 24.05 -15.43 15.14
N THR A 66 24.72 -16.50 15.56
CA THR A 66 26.17 -16.53 15.80
C THR A 66 26.85 -17.24 14.64
N LEU A 67 27.70 -16.52 13.91
CA LEU A 67 28.49 -17.09 12.82
C LEU A 67 29.96 -17.19 13.23
N THR A 68 30.56 -18.37 13.05
CA THR A 68 31.98 -18.60 13.28
C THR A 68 32.67 -18.81 11.93
N LEU A 69 33.59 -17.89 11.58
CA LEU A 69 34.34 -17.93 10.33
C LEU A 69 35.85 -18.10 10.60
N ALA A 70 36.48 -19.00 9.84
CA ALA A 70 37.93 -19.06 9.72
C ALA A 70 38.46 -17.89 8.88
N PRO A 71 39.75 -17.51 9.00
CA PRO A 71 40.35 -16.50 8.14
C PRO A 71 40.16 -16.84 6.66
N GLY A 72 39.59 -15.92 5.88
CA GLY A 72 39.29 -16.10 4.46
C GLY A 72 38.03 -16.91 4.14
N ALA A 73 37.31 -17.43 5.14
CA ALA A 73 36.03 -18.13 4.94
C ALA A 73 34.85 -17.16 4.78
N SER A 74 33.81 -17.61 4.07
CA SER A 74 32.53 -16.89 3.93
C SER A 74 31.37 -17.82 4.25
N GLN A 75 30.29 -17.27 4.80
CA GLN A 75 29.01 -17.94 5.00
C GLN A 75 27.88 -17.01 4.55
N THR A 76 26.84 -17.58 3.97
CA THR A 76 25.62 -16.86 3.59
C THR A 76 24.51 -17.18 4.59
N LEU A 77 23.79 -16.15 5.02
CA LEU A 77 22.55 -16.24 5.78
C LEU A 77 21.45 -15.62 4.92
N LEU A 78 20.35 -16.36 4.69
CA LEU A 78 19.21 -15.83 3.93
C LEU A 78 18.14 -15.43 4.92
N LEU A 79 17.75 -14.15 4.88
CA LEU A 79 16.63 -13.61 5.63
C LEU A 79 15.52 -13.26 4.65
N GLY A 80 14.28 -13.63 4.98
CA GLY A 80 13.13 -13.32 4.16
C GLY A 80 12.00 -12.70 4.94
N LEU A 81 11.28 -11.81 4.26
CA LEU A 81 10.10 -11.11 4.78
C LEU A 81 8.85 -11.63 4.09
N GLY A 82 7.80 -11.85 4.88
CA GLY A 82 6.45 -12.10 4.41
C GLY A 82 5.78 -10.82 3.95
N MET A 83 4.64 -10.96 3.29
CA MET A 83 3.76 -9.86 2.90
C MET A 83 2.43 -9.99 3.64
N GLY A 84 1.90 -8.86 4.11
CA GLY A 84 0.54 -8.79 4.65
C GLY A 84 -0.47 -8.72 3.50
N PHE A 85 -1.54 -9.52 3.56
CA PHE A 85 -2.56 -9.54 2.50
C PHE A 85 -3.28 -8.20 2.40
N ARG A 86 -3.82 -7.73 3.52
CA ARG A 86 -4.47 -6.41 3.63
C ARG A 86 -3.54 -5.27 3.26
N ASP A 87 -2.35 -5.20 3.86
CA ASP A 87 -1.41 -4.10 3.62
C ASP A 87 -1.06 -4.00 2.13
N SER A 88 -0.82 -5.15 1.49
CA SER A 88 -0.56 -5.22 0.05
C SER A 88 -1.74 -4.73 -0.80
N CYS A 89 -2.97 -4.99 -0.36
CA CYS A 89 -4.17 -4.50 -1.03
C CYS A 89 -4.34 -2.98 -0.84
N GLN A 90 -4.04 -2.45 0.34
CA GLN A 90 -4.14 -1.02 0.63
C GLN A 90 -3.14 -0.21 -0.18
N ASP A 91 -1.93 -0.74 -0.39
CA ASP A 91 -0.92 -0.08 -1.23
C ASP A 91 -1.43 0.19 -2.65
N LEU A 92 -2.25 -0.70 -3.22
CA LEU A 92 -2.85 -0.53 -4.55
C LEU A 92 -3.56 0.82 -4.69
N LEU A 93 -4.28 1.24 -3.64
CA LEU A 93 -5.03 2.51 -3.63
C LEU A 93 -4.10 3.72 -3.82
N GLY A 94 -2.87 3.61 -3.34
CA GLY A 94 -1.86 4.66 -3.40
C GLY A 94 -1.17 4.77 -4.76
N PHE A 95 -1.00 3.67 -5.50
CA PHE A 95 -0.13 3.66 -6.70
C PHE A 95 -0.83 3.29 -8.01
N VAL A 96 -2.06 2.79 -8.00
CA VAL A 96 -2.76 2.32 -9.21
C VAL A 96 -2.83 3.39 -10.31
N HIS A 97 -2.95 4.66 -9.93
CA HIS A 97 -2.98 5.79 -10.86
C HIS A 97 -1.63 6.12 -11.53
N MET A 98 -0.51 5.62 -10.98
CA MET A 98 0.84 5.85 -11.52
C MET A 98 1.31 4.70 -12.41
N ILE A 99 1.06 3.46 -11.97
CA ILE A 99 1.60 2.22 -12.57
C ILE A 99 0.50 1.14 -12.64
N PRO A 100 -0.60 1.39 -13.38
CA PRO A 100 -1.77 0.51 -13.40
C PRO A 100 -1.45 -0.93 -13.86
N GLN A 101 -0.50 -1.09 -14.78
CA GLN A 101 -0.06 -2.42 -15.24
C GLN A 101 0.53 -3.27 -14.10
N TRP A 102 1.32 -2.66 -13.21
CA TRP A 102 1.88 -3.36 -12.04
C TRP A 102 0.83 -3.55 -10.95
N ALA A 103 -0.16 -2.65 -10.86
CA ALA A 103 -1.30 -2.86 -9.98
C ALA A 103 -2.13 -4.08 -10.38
N ARG A 104 -2.34 -4.30 -11.69
CA ARG A 104 -2.99 -5.51 -12.21
C ARG A 104 -2.24 -6.78 -11.80
N GLU A 105 -0.94 -6.83 -12.09
CA GLU A 105 -0.07 -7.95 -11.70
C GLU A 105 -0.12 -8.20 -10.19
N ARG A 106 -0.11 -7.13 -9.38
CA ARG A 106 -0.17 -7.22 -7.93
C ARG A 106 -1.50 -7.74 -7.41
N ILE A 107 -2.63 -7.32 -7.99
CA ILE A 107 -3.95 -7.85 -7.64
C ILE A 107 -3.99 -9.36 -7.89
N LEU A 108 -3.53 -9.81 -9.06
CA LEU A 108 -3.49 -11.23 -9.40
C LEU A 108 -2.56 -12.02 -8.49
N ASP A 109 -1.42 -11.46 -8.13
CA ASP A 109 -0.45 -12.07 -7.19
C ASP A 109 -1.04 -12.27 -5.78
N ILE A 110 -1.83 -11.31 -5.30
CA ILE A 110 -2.52 -11.40 -4.00
C ILE A 110 -3.69 -12.39 -4.10
N ALA A 111 -4.51 -12.30 -5.15
CA ALA A 111 -5.65 -13.18 -5.38
C ALA A 111 -5.24 -14.66 -5.45
N ALA A 112 -4.06 -14.96 -6.00
CA ALA A 112 -3.49 -16.31 -6.01
C ALA A 112 -3.21 -16.90 -4.61
N THR A 113 -3.24 -16.08 -3.56
CA THR A 113 -3.09 -16.53 -2.16
C THR A 113 -4.42 -16.66 -1.41
N GLN A 114 -5.54 -16.33 -2.07
CA GLN A 114 -6.88 -16.55 -1.53
C GLN A 114 -7.25 -18.03 -1.61
N PHE A 115 -7.94 -18.53 -0.60
CA PHE A 115 -8.45 -19.89 -0.54
C PHE A 115 -9.76 -20.05 -1.35
N PRO A 116 -10.11 -21.28 -1.76
CA PRO A 116 -11.36 -21.54 -2.50
C PRO A 116 -12.65 -21.12 -1.79
N ASP A 117 -12.62 -21.01 -0.46
CA ASP A 117 -13.75 -20.55 0.35
C ASP A 117 -13.82 -19.01 0.49
N GLY A 118 -12.90 -18.29 -0.18
CA GLY A 118 -12.80 -16.83 -0.16
C GLY A 118 -11.99 -16.27 1.01
N SER A 119 -11.57 -17.09 1.97
CA SER A 119 -10.68 -16.67 3.05
C SER A 119 -9.25 -16.44 2.55
N ALA A 120 -8.42 -15.76 3.33
CA ALA A 120 -7.03 -15.48 2.97
C ALA A 120 -6.10 -15.66 4.17
N TYR A 121 -4.81 -15.89 3.87
CA TYR A 121 -3.77 -15.73 4.88
C TYR A 121 -3.65 -14.26 5.27
N HIS A 122 -3.53 -13.97 6.56
CA HIS A 122 -3.23 -12.61 7.02
C HIS A 122 -1.85 -12.15 6.54
N GLN A 123 -0.89 -13.07 6.57
CA GLN A 123 0.46 -12.89 6.08
C GLN A 123 0.93 -14.14 5.35
N TYR A 124 1.65 -13.95 4.23
CA TYR A 124 2.14 -15.05 3.40
C TYR A 124 3.58 -14.82 2.91
N GLN A 125 4.26 -15.90 2.58
CA GLN A 125 5.57 -15.86 1.93
C GLN A 125 5.40 -15.58 0.43
N PRO A 126 6.06 -14.54 -0.12
CA PRO A 126 5.88 -14.14 -1.53
C PRO A 126 6.21 -15.24 -2.54
N LEU A 127 7.22 -16.07 -2.25
CA LEU A 127 7.72 -17.11 -3.15
C LEU A 127 6.88 -18.38 -3.10
N THR A 128 6.46 -18.81 -1.91
CA THR A 128 5.73 -20.08 -1.74
C THR A 128 4.22 -19.90 -1.73
N LYS A 129 3.74 -18.67 -1.59
CA LYS A 129 2.32 -18.29 -1.41
C LYS A 129 1.66 -18.93 -0.17
N LYS A 130 2.46 -19.42 0.76
CA LYS A 130 1.98 -20.04 2.00
C LYS A 130 2.11 -19.06 3.17
N GLY A 131 1.03 -18.95 3.94
CA GLY A 131 1.04 -18.26 5.22
C GLY A 131 1.31 -19.19 6.40
N ASN A 132 1.59 -18.59 7.55
CA ASN A 132 1.75 -19.31 8.79
C ASN A 132 0.40 -19.37 9.52
N LEU A 133 -0.24 -20.54 9.56
CA LEU A 133 -1.50 -20.75 10.29
C LEU A 133 -1.37 -20.47 11.81
N ALA A 134 -0.15 -20.50 12.36
CA ALA A 134 0.09 -20.17 13.77
C ALA A 134 -0.03 -18.67 14.09
N VAL A 135 0.01 -17.78 13.09
CA VAL A 135 -0.20 -16.33 13.27
C VAL A 135 -1.70 -15.99 13.40
N GLY A 136 -2.58 -16.93 13.05
CA GLY A 136 -4.03 -16.78 13.09
C GLY A 136 -4.67 -16.86 11.70
N SER A 137 -5.92 -17.28 11.66
CA SER A 137 -6.80 -17.28 10.48
C SER A 137 -8.13 -16.61 10.86
N GLY A 138 -8.98 -16.32 9.88
CA GLY A 138 -10.30 -15.72 10.15
C GLY A 138 -10.29 -14.19 10.35
N PHE A 139 -9.27 -13.51 9.82
CA PHE A 139 -9.29 -12.04 9.67
C PHE A 139 -10.27 -11.69 8.55
N ASN A 140 -11.52 -11.42 8.94
CA ASN A 140 -12.64 -11.31 8.00
C ASN A 140 -12.55 -10.08 7.07
N ASP A 141 -11.74 -9.08 7.40
CA ASP A 141 -11.55 -7.91 6.54
C ASP A 141 -10.53 -8.14 5.42
N ASP A 142 -9.58 -9.08 5.57
CA ASP A 142 -8.52 -9.31 4.59
C ASP A 142 -9.07 -9.52 3.16
N PRO A 143 -10.03 -10.42 2.91
CA PRO A 143 -10.58 -10.62 1.56
C PRO A 143 -11.30 -9.38 1.01
N LEU A 144 -11.89 -8.55 1.87
CA LEU A 144 -12.60 -7.34 1.45
C LEU A 144 -11.64 -6.30 0.88
N TRP A 145 -10.38 -6.28 1.32
CA TRP A 145 -9.38 -5.38 0.78
C TRP A 145 -8.98 -5.74 -0.65
N LEU A 146 -9.02 -7.02 -1.03
CA LEU A 146 -8.79 -7.42 -2.43
C LEU A 146 -9.90 -6.90 -3.34
N ILE A 147 -11.15 -6.96 -2.87
CA ILE A 147 -12.31 -6.38 -3.58
C ILE A 147 -12.12 -4.87 -3.72
N ALA A 148 -11.76 -4.17 -2.65
CA ALA A 148 -11.53 -2.73 -2.68
C ALA A 148 -10.38 -2.32 -3.63
N GLY A 149 -9.27 -3.07 -3.61
CA GLY A 149 -8.15 -2.85 -4.53
C GLY A 149 -8.53 -3.10 -6.00
N THR A 150 -9.35 -4.13 -6.25
CA THR A 150 -9.87 -4.45 -7.59
C THR A 150 -10.85 -3.40 -8.09
N ASP A 151 -11.76 -2.92 -7.24
CA ASP A 151 -12.68 -1.82 -7.57
C ASP A 151 -11.90 -0.53 -7.89
N ALA A 152 -10.90 -0.18 -7.08
CA ALA A 152 -10.03 0.97 -7.36
C ALA A 152 -9.32 0.83 -8.71
N TYR A 153 -8.84 -0.37 -9.04
CA TYR A 153 -8.24 -0.67 -10.34
C TYR A 153 -9.23 -0.52 -11.49
N LEU A 154 -10.44 -1.06 -11.37
CA LEU A 154 -11.48 -0.94 -12.39
C LEU A 154 -11.88 0.52 -12.63
N ARG A 155 -12.08 1.31 -11.57
CA ARG A 155 -12.37 2.74 -11.67
C ARG A 155 -11.25 3.49 -12.39
N GLU A 156 -10.01 3.20 -12.03
CA GLU A 156 -8.83 3.86 -12.58
C GLU A 156 -8.62 3.53 -14.06
N THR A 157 -8.75 2.27 -14.43
CA THR A 157 -8.30 1.76 -15.74
C THR A 157 -9.44 1.50 -16.72
N GLY A 158 -10.61 1.10 -16.23
CA GLY A 158 -11.68 0.54 -17.04
C GLY A 158 -11.36 -0.85 -17.60
N ASP A 159 -10.28 -1.51 -17.16
CA ASP A 159 -9.91 -2.86 -17.62
C ASP A 159 -10.70 -3.94 -16.88
N TRP A 160 -11.86 -4.30 -17.44
CA TRP A 160 -12.71 -5.35 -16.90
C TRP A 160 -12.15 -6.77 -17.11
N THR A 161 -11.18 -6.95 -18.00
CA THR A 161 -10.63 -8.28 -18.32
C THR A 161 -9.90 -8.92 -17.15
N ILE A 162 -9.51 -8.12 -16.14
CA ILE A 162 -8.92 -8.63 -14.89
C ILE A 162 -9.87 -9.60 -14.16
N LEU A 163 -11.19 -9.46 -14.33
CA LEU A 163 -12.19 -10.33 -13.70
C LEU A 163 -12.30 -11.71 -14.37
N ASP A 164 -11.78 -11.84 -15.60
CA ASP A 164 -11.79 -13.08 -16.38
C ASP A 164 -10.50 -13.90 -16.20
N GLU A 165 -9.53 -13.41 -15.41
CA GLU A 165 -8.22 -14.05 -15.25
C GLU A 165 -8.30 -15.37 -14.48
N PRO A 166 -7.85 -16.50 -15.07
CA PRO A 166 -7.62 -17.75 -14.35
C PRO A 166 -6.30 -17.60 -13.57
N THR A 167 -6.35 -16.94 -12.42
CA THR A 167 -5.22 -16.54 -11.56
C THR A 167 -3.88 -17.28 -11.79
N PHE A 168 -2.84 -16.55 -12.22
CA PHE A 168 -1.44 -16.95 -12.00
C PHE A 168 -0.49 -15.74 -11.89
N GLY A 169 0.42 -15.79 -10.90
CA GLY A 169 1.18 -14.65 -10.41
C GLY A 169 2.68 -14.67 -10.71
N GLU A 170 3.22 -13.46 -10.87
CA GLU A 170 4.59 -13.05 -10.53
C GLU A 170 4.54 -11.56 -10.15
N GLY A 171 4.39 -11.26 -8.86
CA GLY A 171 4.47 -9.89 -8.34
C GLY A 171 5.82 -9.60 -7.68
N LYS A 172 6.60 -8.67 -8.25
CA LYS A 172 7.77 -8.03 -7.61
C LYS A 172 7.41 -6.61 -7.16
N ASN A 173 7.65 -6.36 -5.87
CA ASN A 173 7.85 -5.08 -5.17
C ASN A 173 6.90 -4.93 -3.96
N SER A 174 7.50 -4.85 -2.78
CA SER A 174 6.84 -4.67 -1.48
C SER A 174 7.39 -3.41 -0.82
N TRP A 175 6.97 -2.25 -1.29
CA TRP A 175 7.28 -1.01 -0.56
C TRP A 175 6.16 -0.02 -0.79
N LEU A 176 5.21 0.02 0.14
CA LEU A 176 4.54 1.20 0.71
C LEU A 176 3.84 0.73 2.00
N THR A 177 3.46 1.67 2.86
CA THR A 177 2.61 1.35 4.02
C THR A 177 1.21 1.85 3.71
N GLY A 178 0.18 1.16 4.20
CA GLY A 178 -1.22 1.58 4.00
C GLY A 178 -1.46 3.05 4.37
N THR A 179 -0.75 3.59 5.37
CA THR A 179 -0.81 5.01 5.74
C THR A 179 -0.45 5.96 4.58
N ALA A 180 0.57 5.65 3.79
CA ALA A 180 0.96 6.49 2.66
C ALA A 180 -0.10 6.43 1.54
N ALA A 181 -0.64 5.24 1.27
CA ALA A 181 -1.74 5.07 0.32
C ALA A 181 -2.99 5.83 0.77
N TRP A 182 -3.38 5.71 2.04
CA TRP A 182 -4.50 6.45 2.62
C TRP A 182 -4.29 7.96 2.63
N THR A 183 -3.06 8.41 2.87
CA THR A 183 -2.72 9.83 2.79
C THR A 183 -2.91 10.34 1.35
N PHE A 184 -2.43 9.57 0.37
CA PHE A 184 -2.62 9.89 -1.03
C PHE A 184 -4.10 9.94 -1.41
N VAL A 185 -4.89 8.93 -1.05
CA VAL A 185 -6.34 8.89 -1.31
C VAL A 185 -7.04 10.07 -0.66
N SER A 186 -6.76 10.33 0.62
CA SER A 186 -7.35 11.46 1.35
C SER A 186 -7.07 12.78 0.66
N ILE A 187 -5.82 13.04 0.26
CA ILE A 187 -5.45 14.29 -0.40
C ILE A 187 -6.04 14.37 -1.80
N SER A 188 -5.79 13.37 -2.65
CA SER A 188 -6.14 13.44 -4.07
C SER A 188 -7.64 13.29 -4.34
N GLN A 189 -8.31 12.39 -3.62
CA GLN A 189 -9.69 12.00 -3.88
C GLN A 189 -10.67 12.71 -2.95
N ALA A 190 -10.36 12.88 -1.67
CA ALA A 190 -11.29 13.51 -0.73
C ALA A 190 -11.12 15.04 -0.66
N ILE A 191 -9.88 15.55 -0.50
CA ILE A 191 -9.61 16.99 -0.38
C ILE A 191 -9.63 17.67 -1.75
N LEU A 192 -8.79 17.21 -2.67
CA LEU A 192 -8.79 17.72 -4.04
C LEU A 192 -9.99 17.20 -4.83
N GLY A 193 -10.69 16.17 -4.39
CA GLY A 193 -11.94 15.77 -5.04
C GLY A 193 -11.79 15.10 -6.40
N VAL A 194 -10.57 14.72 -6.82
CA VAL A 194 -10.33 14.12 -8.14
C VAL A 194 -10.44 12.59 -8.02
N GLN A 195 -11.61 12.07 -8.35
CA GLN A 195 -12.00 10.69 -8.03
C GLN A 195 -12.22 9.87 -9.32
N PRO A 196 -11.47 8.79 -9.54
CA PRO A 196 -11.83 7.84 -10.59
C PRO A 196 -13.14 7.13 -10.22
N THR A 197 -14.06 7.00 -11.18
CA THR A 197 -15.32 6.26 -11.06
C THR A 197 -15.40 5.22 -12.18
N LEU A 198 -16.44 4.39 -12.18
CA LEU A 198 -16.63 3.44 -13.27
C LEU A 198 -16.99 4.18 -14.57
N GLU A 199 -17.84 5.20 -14.44
CA GLU A 199 -18.43 6.00 -15.51
C GLU A 199 -17.48 7.09 -16.04
N GLY A 200 -16.49 7.51 -15.26
CA GLY A 200 -15.57 8.58 -15.64
C GLY A 200 -14.73 9.18 -14.50
N LEU A 201 -14.24 10.39 -14.70
CA LEU A 201 -13.45 11.13 -13.70
C LEU A 201 -14.35 12.14 -12.98
N ALA A 202 -14.67 11.89 -11.70
CA ALA A 202 -15.43 12.83 -10.89
C ALA A 202 -14.53 13.92 -10.30
N ILE A 203 -15.04 15.15 -10.24
CA ILE A 203 -14.39 16.30 -9.61
C ILE A 203 -15.33 16.85 -8.52
N ASP A 204 -15.04 16.64 -7.25
CA ASP A 204 -15.83 17.10 -6.08
C ASP A 204 -14.91 17.68 -5.00
N PRO A 205 -14.34 18.88 -5.19
CA PRO A 205 -13.35 19.43 -4.28
C PRO A 205 -13.95 19.73 -2.89
N CYS A 206 -13.20 19.38 -1.86
CA CYS A 206 -13.51 19.67 -0.46
C CYS A 206 -12.27 20.31 0.20
N ILE A 207 -11.98 21.56 -0.16
CA ILE A 207 -10.76 22.27 0.23
C ILE A 207 -11.01 23.25 1.38
N PRO A 208 -10.01 23.63 2.18
CA PRO A 208 -10.18 24.65 3.22
C PRO A 208 -10.65 25.98 2.65
N ALA A 209 -11.52 26.70 3.38
CA ALA A 209 -12.05 28.01 2.97
C ALA A 209 -10.95 29.03 2.60
N GLY A 210 -9.78 28.95 3.23
CA GLY A 210 -8.65 29.84 2.93
C GLY A 210 -8.00 29.64 1.55
N TRP A 211 -8.33 28.58 0.80
CA TRP A 211 -7.78 28.33 -0.53
C TRP A 211 -8.64 28.99 -1.60
N ALA A 212 -8.05 29.90 -2.38
CA ALA A 212 -8.72 30.53 -3.52
C ALA A 212 -8.97 29.57 -4.69
N GLY A 213 -8.38 28.38 -4.67
CA GLY A 213 -8.41 27.40 -5.74
C GLY A 213 -7.09 26.66 -5.89
N TYR A 214 -7.01 25.77 -6.87
CA TYR A 214 -5.79 25.06 -7.22
C TYR A 214 -5.83 24.61 -8.69
N THR A 215 -4.68 24.18 -9.22
CA THR A 215 -4.60 23.53 -10.53
C THR A 215 -3.83 22.23 -10.42
N ILE A 216 -4.37 21.16 -11.02
CA ILE A 216 -3.76 19.83 -11.03
C ILE A 216 -3.75 19.26 -12.46
N LYS A 217 -2.67 18.52 -12.76
CA LYS A 217 -2.58 17.69 -13.96
C LYS A 217 -2.82 16.24 -13.59
N ARG A 218 -3.83 15.61 -14.18
CA ARG A 218 -4.23 14.22 -13.92
C ARG A 218 -4.22 13.43 -15.21
N ARG A 219 -3.37 12.39 -15.31
CA ARG A 219 -3.44 11.42 -16.41
C ARG A 219 -4.46 10.35 -16.05
N TYR A 220 -5.55 10.18 -16.79
CA TYR A 220 -6.60 9.21 -16.50
C TYR A 220 -7.06 8.52 -17.80
N ARG A 221 -7.12 7.18 -17.79
CA ARG A 221 -7.47 6.33 -18.96
C ARG A 221 -6.80 6.77 -20.28
N GLY A 222 -5.51 7.11 -20.21
CA GLY A 222 -4.70 7.51 -21.35
C GLY A 222 -4.81 8.98 -21.78
N ALA A 223 -5.77 9.75 -21.27
CA ALA A 223 -5.89 11.18 -21.50
C ALA A 223 -5.21 11.99 -20.39
N VAL A 224 -4.93 13.26 -20.65
CA VAL A 224 -4.37 14.22 -19.67
C VAL A 224 -5.39 15.31 -19.39
N TYR A 225 -5.87 15.38 -18.15
CA TYR A 225 -6.76 16.42 -17.67
C TYR A 225 -5.96 17.51 -16.96
N ARG A 226 -6.14 18.76 -17.37
CA ARG A 226 -5.71 19.93 -16.61
C ARG A 226 -6.93 20.52 -15.95
N ILE A 227 -7.00 20.34 -14.63
CA ILE A 227 -8.16 20.72 -13.83
C ILE A 227 -7.78 21.96 -13.05
N THR A 228 -8.49 23.05 -13.29
CA THR A 228 -8.40 24.29 -12.52
C THR A 228 -9.68 24.42 -11.71
N VAL A 229 -9.52 24.46 -10.38
CA VAL A 229 -10.60 24.71 -9.43
C VAL A 229 -10.44 26.11 -8.87
N GLU A 230 -11.51 26.88 -8.91
CA GLU A 230 -11.60 28.24 -8.38
C GLU A 230 -12.62 28.29 -7.25
N ASN A 231 -12.29 28.98 -6.16
CA ASN A 231 -13.13 29.10 -4.97
C ASN A 231 -13.36 30.58 -4.61
N PRO A 232 -14.10 31.34 -5.45
CA PRO A 232 -14.29 32.79 -5.26
C PRO A 232 -15.09 33.13 -3.99
N HIS A 233 -15.89 32.17 -3.51
CA HIS A 233 -16.74 32.34 -2.33
C HIS A 233 -16.13 31.78 -1.05
N HIS A 234 -14.90 31.25 -1.10
CA HIS A 234 -14.22 30.65 0.05
C HIS A 234 -15.07 29.58 0.76
N VAL A 235 -15.83 28.79 0.00
CA VAL A 235 -16.61 27.67 0.52
C VAL A 235 -15.73 26.43 0.68
N GLU A 236 -16.13 25.50 1.53
CA GLU A 236 -15.35 24.28 1.78
C GLU A 236 -15.77 23.10 0.91
N LYS A 237 -16.95 23.20 0.27
CA LYS A 237 -17.51 22.19 -0.64
C LYS A 237 -18.60 22.83 -1.51
N GLY A 238 -18.92 22.20 -2.65
CA GLY A 238 -19.97 22.63 -3.56
C GLY A 238 -19.40 23.10 -4.89
N ILE A 239 -20.12 22.80 -5.98
CA ILE A 239 -19.77 23.21 -7.34
C ILE A 239 -20.96 23.93 -7.94
N ILE A 240 -20.74 25.16 -8.40
CA ILE A 240 -21.76 25.96 -9.08
C ILE A 240 -21.63 25.90 -10.60
N SER A 241 -20.42 25.67 -11.12
CA SER A 241 -20.22 25.47 -12.55
C SER A 241 -19.01 24.59 -12.84
N LEU A 242 -19.13 23.80 -13.91
CA LEU A 242 -18.07 22.97 -14.43
C LEU A 242 -18.09 23.06 -15.97
N THR A 243 -16.91 23.22 -16.56
CA THR A 243 -16.75 23.22 -18.02
C THR A 243 -15.63 22.28 -18.44
N VAL A 244 -15.81 21.63 -19.58
CA VAL A 244 -14.81 20.80 -20.26
C VAL A 244 -14.54 21.41 -21.63
N ASN A 245 -13.29 21.80 -21.89
CA ASN A 245 -12.87 22.50 -23.10
C ASN A 245 -13.77 23.72 -23.42
N GLY A 246 -14.17 24.46 -22.37
CA GLY A 246 -15.06 25.62 -22.47
C GLY A 246 -16.55 25.30 -22.61
N THR A 247 -16.93 24.03 -22.76
CA THR A 247 -18.34 23.61 -22.86
C THR A 247 -18.90 23.30 -21.47
N PRO A 248 -20.01 23.89 -21.03
CA PRO A 248 -20.66 23.55 -19.76
C PRO A 248 -21.09 22.08 -19.70
N VAL A 249 -20.96 21.47 -18.53
CA VAL A 249 -21.34 20.07 -18.29
C VAL A 249 -22.22 20.00 -17.04
N THR A 250 -23.22 19.13 -17.06
CA THR A 250 -24.10 18.90 -15.91
C THR A 250 -23.54 17.78 -15.03
N GLY A 251 -23.63 17.95 -13.71
CA GLY A 251 -23.04 17.03 -12.75
C GLY A 251 -21.52 17.24 -12.61
N ASN A 252 -20.87 16.28 -11.97
CA ASN A 252 -19.45 16.37 -11.63
C ASN A 252 -18.61 15.20 -12.16
N VAL A 253 -19.22 14.25 -12.88
CA VAL A 253 -18.53 13.08 -13.48
C VAL A 253 -18.27 13.34 -14.95
N LEU A 254 -16.99 13.41 -15.31
CA LEU A 254 -16.54 13.63 -16.69
C LEU A 254 -16.37 12.29 -17.41
N PRO A 255 -17.04 12.05 -18.54
CA PRO A 255 -16.78 10.86 -19.34
C PRO A 255 -15.29 10.73 -19.69
N PRO A 256 -14.75 9.50 -19.79
CA PRO A 256 -13.36 9.30 -20.20
C PRO A 256 -13.11 9.90 -21.59
N ALA A 257 -12.10 10.76 -21.68
CA ALA A 257 -11.64 11.30 -22.95
C ALA A 257 -10.79 10.26 -23.70
N ALA A 258 -10.67 10.44 -25.01
CA ALA A 258 -9.89 9.53 -25.84
C ALA A 258 -8.40 9.51 -25.39
N PRO A 259 -7.75 8.33 -25.37
CA PRO A 259 -6.32 8.26 -25.06
C PRO A 259 -5.48 9.19 -25.94
N GLY A 260 -4.50 9.86 -25.35
CA GLY A 260 -3.63 10.82 -26.03
C GLY A 260 -4.18 12.25 -26.12
N THR A 261 -5.43 12.51 -25.73
CA THR A 261 -5.97 13.89 -25.72
C THR A 261 -5.56 14.67 -24.46
N GLU A 262 -5.52 15.99 -24.59
CA GLU A 262 -5.47 16.90 -23.46
C GLU A 262 -6.84 17.56 -23.25
N VAL A 263 -7.33 17.56 -22.02
CA VAL A 263 -8.65 18.05 -21.63
C VAL A 263 -8.48 19.19 -20.64
N GLN A 264 -9.07 20.34 -20.94
CA GLN A 264 -9.13 21.48 -20.02
C GLN A 264 -10.42 21.40 -19.21
N VAL A 265 -10.30 21.36 -17.89
CA VAL A 265 -11.44 21.34 -16.97
C VAL A 265 -11.36 22.57 -16.09
N ARG A 266 -12.43 23.37 -16.06
CA ARG A 266 -12.57 24.49 -15.13
C ARG A 266 -13.77 24.25 -14.23
N VAL A 267 -13.55 24.32 -12.93
CA VAL A 267 -14.55 24.15 -11.88
C VAL A 267 -14.61 25.41 -11.04
N VAL A 268 -15.81 25.90 -10.76
CA VAL A 268 -16.04 27.01 -9.84
C VAL A 268 -16.86 26.50 -8.66
N MET A 269 -16.31 26.67 -7.46
CA MET A 269 -16.96 26.33 -6.20
C MET A 269 -17.90 27.46 -5.74
N GLY A 270 -18.97 27.09 -5.04
CA GLY A 270 -19.96 28.02 -4.46
C GLY A 270 -21.14 27.32 -3.85
#